data_AF-A0A6M0G625-F1
#
_entry.id   AF-A0A6M0G625-F1
#
_cell.length_a   1.000
_cell.length_b   1.000
_cell.length_c   1.000
_cell.angle_alpha   90.00
_cell.angle_beta   90.00
_cell.angle_gamma   90.00
#
_symmetry.space_group_name_H-M   'P 1'
#
loop_
_entity.id
_entity.type
_entity.pdbx_description
1 polymer ?
#
loop_
_entity_poly.entity_id
_entity_poly.type
_entity_poly.pdbx_seq_one_letter_code
_entity_poly.pdbx_strand_id
1 'polypeptide(L)'
;MGTIWELDFYSRPILDENQKKIWEVLICESPLTPNQSTDNLFKYSKFCPNQQVNSIWLHEAIAEAMVATRTAVGIAQSQQRPQKIRFFRRQMSNMITKACQELDIPAQASRRTYTLEKWLQQRMKDFYPHQRGYQADAATSAFVRYQSQTPQLLPDALQYEQWAFVSLAAEAFTEMDEWEIEFGEAFPLSMFELAPETRIPGIIIFSARATPLAGWMSGLELAFVQLDSGKPPRMLLETGASESWILANIKDAQTLAEAQGFSSAKQKAQQVHFLAVQSTPTSETFAGFWLLQEVKEN
;
A
#
# COMPACT_ATOMS: atom_id res chain seq x y z
N MET A 1 -0.15 9.98 -16.32
CA MET A 1 0.20 9.71 -14.91
C MET A 1 1.63 9.17 -14.87
N GLY A 2 2.45 9.56 -13.89
CA GLY A 2 3.79 8.98 -13.76
C GLY A 2 3.75 7.70 -12.93
N THR A 3 4.88 7.00 -12.86
CA THR A 3 4.99 5.72 -12.17
C THR A 3 5.31 5.90 -10.69
N ILE A 4 4.81 4.99 -9.86
CA ILE A 4 5.20 4.86 -8.46
C ILE A 4 5.96 3.56 -8.34
N TRP A 5 7.09 3.60 -7.64
CA TRP A 5 7.84 2.39 -7.31
C TRP A 5 7.68 2.05 -5.84
N GLU A 6 7.82 0.78 -5.53
CA GLU A 6 7.86 0.22 -4.19
C GLU A 6 9.25 -0.36 -3.96
N LEU A 7 9.86 -0.05 -2.83
CA LEU A 7 11.23 -0.43 -2.50
C LEU A 7 11.30 -1.16 -1.16
N ASP A 8 11.97 -2.31 -1.16
CA ASP A 8 12.47 -2.96 0.04
C ASP A 8 14.00 -3.04 -0.02
N PHE A 9 14.69 -2.69 1.07
CA PHE A 9 16.12 -2.93 1.19
C PHE A 9 16.45 -3.44 2.59
N TYR A 10 16.66 -4.75 2.71
CA TYR A 10 16.79 -5.42 3.99
C TYR A 10 17.58 -6.72 3.91
N SER A 11 18.03 -7.23 5.06
CA SER A 11 18.66 -8.54 5.15
C SER A 11 17.69 -9.65 4.78
N ARG A 12 18.17 -10.64 4.02
CA ARG A 12 17.44 -11.86 3.64
C ARG A 12 17.82 -13.01 4.56
N PRO A 13 17.01 -14.08 4.62
CA PRO A 13 17.33 -15.29 5.39
C PRO A 13 18.43 -16.12 4.71
N ILE A 14 19.52 -15.48 4.31
CA ILE A 14 20.66 -16.06 3.59
C ILE A 14 21.94 -15.55 4.24
N LEU A 15 22.87 -16.47 4.49
CA LEU A 15 24.22 -16.16 4.93
C LEU A 15 25.23 -16.35 3.79
N ASP A 16 26.25 -15.51 3.77
CA ASP A 16 27.41 -15.68 2.91
C ASP A 16 28.36 -16.78 3.43
N GLU A 17 29.43 -17.03 2.69
CA GLU A 17 30.46 -18.02 3.04
C GLU A 17 31.14 -17.74 4.40
N ASN A 18 31.11 -16.50 4.86
CA ASN A 18 31.66 -16.05 6.14
C ASN A 18 30.61 -15.99 7.26
N GLN A 19 29.43 -16.59 7.07
CA GLN A 19 28.32 -16.58 8.02
C GLN A 19 27.78 -15.16 8.32
N LYS A 20 27.88 -14.23 7.36
CA LYS A 20 27.31 -12.88 7.47
C LYS A 20 26.00 -12.77 6.70
N LYS A 21 25.08 -11.93 7.19
CA LYS A 21 23.79 -11.67 6.54
C LYS A 21 23.99 -11.07 5.15
N ILE A 22 23.24 -11.56 4.18
CA ILE A 22 23.16 -10.94 2.85
C ILE A 22 21.96 -9.99 2.83
N TRP A 23 22.17 -8.79 2.31
CA TRP A 23 21.12 -7.81 2.07
C TRP A 23 20.68 -7.87 0.61
N GLU A 24 19.49 -7.36 0.34
CA GLU A 24 19.00 -7.28 -1.03
C GLU A 24 18.04 -6.10 -1.17
N VAL A 25 18.24 -5.34 -2.24
CA VAL A 25 17.25 -4.35 -2.68
C VAL A 25 16.28 -5.01 -3.66
N LEU A 26 14.99 -4.80 -3.43
CA LEU A 26 13.90 -5.13 -4.34
C LEU A 26 13.19 -3.84 -4.70
N ILE A 27 12.96 -3.62 -5.99
CA ILE A 27 12.23 -2.48 -6.51
C ILE A 27 11.20 -3.01 -7.50
N CYS A 28 9.95 -2.60 -7.37
CA CYS A 28 8.92 -2.91 -8.36
C CYS A 28 7.97 -1.75 -8.61
N GLU A 29 7.30 -1.76 -9.75
CA GLU A 29 6.28 -0.77 -10.09
C GLU A 29 4.95 -1.08 -9.38
N SER A 30 4.31 -0.03 -8.84
CA SER A 30 2.93 -0.09 -8.35
C SER A 30 1.97 0.04 -9.54
N PRO A 31 0.98 -0.85 -9.69
CA PRO A 31 -0.13 -0.59 -10.58
C PRO A 31 -1.06 0.46 -9.96
N LEU A 32 -1.57 1.39 -10.76
CA LEU A 32 -2.32 2.57 -10.29
C LEU A 32 -3.74 2.67 -10.82
N THR A 33 -4.14 1.77 -11.71
CA THR A 33 -5.48 1.71 -12.29
C THR A 33 -6.07 0.30 -12.15
N PRO A 34 -7.41 0.17 -12.09
CA PRO A 34 -8.07 -1.13 -11.89
C PRO A 34 -7.84 -2.12 -13.03
N ASN A 35 -7.61 -1.62 -14.25
CA ASN A 35 -7.47 -2.45 -15.44
C ASN A 35 -6.01 -2.58 -15.93
N GLN A 36 -5.02 -2.12 -15.15
CA GLN A 36 -3.61 -2.26 -15.51
C GLN A 36 -3.16 -3.74 -15.47
N SER A 37 -2.50 -4.21 -16.52
CA SER A 37 -1.89 -5.53 -16.51
C SER A 37 -0.75 -5.61 -15.48
N THR A 38 -0.74 -6.67 -14.68
CA THR A 38 0.27 -6.91 -13.64
C THR A 38 1.45 -7.74 -14.12
N ASP A 39 1.36 -8.37 -15.29
CA ASP A 39 2.32 -9.37 -15.77
C ASP A 39 3.66 -8.76 -16.17
N ASN A 40 3.63 -7.52 -16.66
CA ASN A 40 4.78 -6.79 -17.19
C ASN A 40 5.21 -5.61 -16.31
N LEU A 41 4.78 -5.58 -15.05
CA LEU A 41 5.24 -4.55 -14.11
C LEU A 41 6.75 -4.67 -13.90
N PHE A 42 7.44 -3.53 -13.93
CA PHE A 42 8.88 -3.50 -13.73
C PHE A 42 9.26 -4.10 -12.37
N LYS A 43 10.30 -4.94 -12.36
CA LYS A 43 10.89 -5.57 -11.16
C LYS A 43 12.41 -5.57 -11.27
N TYR A 44 13.08 -5.20 -10.20
CA TYR A 44 14.54 -5.18 -10.08
C TYR A 44 14.96 -5.73 -8.72
N SER A 45 15.98 -6.58 -8.72
CA SER A 45 16.54 -7.20 -7.52
C SER A 45 18.07 -7.17 -7.61
N LYS A 46 18.74 -6.80 -6.52
CA LYS A 46 20.20 -6.87 -6.41
C LYS A 46 20.65 -7.17 -4.99
N PHE A 47 21.48 -8.20 -4.84
CA PHE A 47 22.10 -8.53 -3.56
C PHE A 47 23.19 -7.53 -3.18
N CYS A 48 23.30 -7.25 -1.89
CA CYS A 48 24.25 -6.34 -1.27
C CYS A 48 24.98 -7.07 -0.13
N PRO A 49 26.32 -7.12 -0.15
CA PRO A 49 27.10 -7.62 0.97
C PRO A 49 26.90 -6.76 2.22
N ASN A 50 26.89 -7.37 3.42
CA ASN A 50 26.65 -6.66 4.69
C ASN A 50 27.54 -5.42 4.91
N GLN A 51 28.77 -5.43 4.40
CA GLN A 51 29.74 -4.34 4.57
C GLN A 51 29.45 -3.13 3.67
N GLN A 52 28.61 -3.29 2.65
CA GLN A 52 28.29 -2.25 1.67
C GLN A 52 26.90 -1.62 1.91
N VAL A 53 26.20 -2.02 2.97
CA VAL A 53 24.85 -1.51 3.28
C VAL A 53 24.96 -0.06 3.72
N ASN A 54 24.71 0.86 2.80
CA ASN A 54 24.67 2.30 3.05
C ASN A 54 23.84 3.00 1.95
N SER A 55 23.63 4.32 2.10
CA SER A 55 22.84 5.11 1.15
C SER A 55 23.50 5.28 -0.22
N ILE A 56 24.83 5.23 -0.31
CA ILE A 56 25.57 5.38 -1.58
C ILE A 56 25.33 4.15 -2.46
N TRP A 57 25.49 2.96 -1.88
CA TRP A 57 25.20 1.71 -2.59
C TRP A 57 23.73 1.64 -3.03
N LEU A 58 22.80 2.03 -2.16
CA LEU A 58 21.38 2.04 -2.50
C LEU A 58 21.07 3.04 -3.63
N HIS A 59 21.68 4.23 -3.61
CA HIS A 59 21.57 5.21 -4.68
C HIS A 59 21.99 4.61 -6.03
N GLU A 60 23.15 3.98 -6.09
CA GLU A 60 23.66 3.32 -7.29
C GLU A 60 22.69 2.22 -7.78
N ALA A 61 22.16 1.40 -6.87
CA ALA A 61 21.20 0.37 -7.22
C ALA A 61 19.87 0.92 -7.75
N ILE A 62 19.36 2.04 -7.20
CA ILE A 62 18.17 2.71 -7.74
C ILE A 62 18.48 3.31 -9.12
N ALA A 63 19.65 3.91 -9.31
CA ALA A 63 20.08 4.44 -10.60
C ALA A 63 20.19 3.33 -11.67
N GLU A 64 20.77 2.19 -11.31
CA GLU A 64 20.80 1.00 -12.16
C GLU A 64 19.39 0.50 -12.50
N ALA A 65 18.48 0.45 -11.53
CA ALA A 65 17.10 0.08 -11.76
C ALA A 65 16.42 1.00 -12.78
N MET A 66 16.62 2.32 -12.69
CA MET A 66 16.12 3.28 -13.70
C MET A 66 16.67 3.00 -15.09
N VAL A 67 17.95 2.67 -15.22
CA VAL A 67 18.56 2.30 -16.51
C VAL A 67 17.96 1.01 -17.05
N ALA A 68 17.78 -0.01 -16.20
CA ALA A 68 17.17 -1.29 -16.57
C ALA A 68 15.73 -1.11 -17.08
N THR A 69 14.95 -0.22 -16.47
CA THR A 69 13.61 0.15 -16.95
C THR A 69 13.64 0.73 -18.37
N ARG A 70 14.69 1.47 -18.76
CA ARG A 70 14.81 2.03 -20.13
C ARG A 70 15.03 0.98 -21.20
N THR A 71 15.61 -0.16 -20.81
CA THR A 71 15.93 -1.27 -21.72
C THR A 71 14.81 -2.31 -21.82
N ALA A 72 13.81 -2.24 -20.94
CA ALA A 72 12.64 -3.11 -21.00
C ALA A 72 11.71 -2.69 -22.14
N VAL A 73 11.36 -3.65 -23.00
CA VAL A 73 10.48 -3.42 -24.16
C VAL A 73 9.10 -3.00 -23.68
N GLY A 74 8.56 -1.93 -24.26
CA GLY A 74 7.17 -1.48 -24.03
C GLY A 74 6.99 -0.43 -22.92
N ILE A 75 8.07 0.05 -22.29
CA ILE A 75 7.98 1.11 -21.27
C ILE A 75 8.21 2.49 -21.92
N ALA A 76 7.25 3.41 -21.77
CA ALA A 76 7.36 4.76 -22.29
C ALA A 76 8.46 5.55 -21.55
N GLN A 77 9.09 6.54 -22.21
CA GLN A 77 10.14 7.36 -21.58
C GLN A 77 9.67 8.03 -20.27
N SER A 78 8.40 8.39 -20.16
CA SER A 78 7.78 8.97 -18.96
C SER A 78 7.66 8.02 -17.77
N GLN A 79 7.90 6.72 -17.97
CA GLN A 79 7.83 5.67 -16.93
C GLN A 79 9.22 5.26 -16.41
N GLN A 80 10.30 5.83 -16.97
CA GLN A 80 11.68 5.46 -16.67
C GLN A 80 12.23 6.05 -15.36
N ARG A 81 11.59 7.10 -14.83
CA ARG A 81 11.88 7.69 -13.52
C ARG A 81 10.58 7.77 -12.73
N PRO A 82 10.49 7.13 -11.55
CA PRO A 82 9.28 7.19 -10.75
C PRO A 82 9.05 8.60 -10.21
N GLN A 83 7.78 8.98 -10.06
CA GLN A 83 7.38 10.21 -9.39
C GLN A 83 7.68 10.16 -7.88
N LYS A 84 7.67 8.97 -7.30
CA LYS A 84 8.02 8.70 -5.91
C LYS A 84 8.32 7.22 -5.70
N ILE A 85 9.06 6.93 -4.64
CA ILE A 85 9.34 5.57 -4.17
C ILE A 85 8.69 5.37 -2.80
N ARG A 86 7.74 4.43 -2.72
CA ARG A 86 7.13 3.95 -1.49
C ARG A 86 8.00 2.89 -0.82
N PHE A 87 8.08 2.89 0.49
CA PHE A 87 8.75 1.83 1.25
C PHE A 87 8.07 1.62 2.61
N PHE A 88 8.07 0.39 3.13
CA PHE A 88 7.38 0.06 4.39
C PHE A 88 8.34 -0.10 5.58
N ARG A 89 9.65 -0.30 5.35
CA ARG A 89 10.63 -0.50 6.44
C ARG A 89 11.09 0.81 7.08
N ARG A 90 10.39 1.24 8.14
CA ARG A 90 10.69 2.50 8.86
C ARG A 90 12.15 2.61 9.35
N GLN A 91 12.78 1.54 9.82
CA GLN A 91 14.19 1.48 10.23
C GLN A 91 15.14 1.92 9.10
N MET A 92 14.74 1.72 7.85
CA MET A 92 15.54 2.07 6.68
C MET A 92 15.23 3.47 6.15
N SER A 93 14.29 4.20 6.78
CA SER A 93 13.77 5.48 6.29
C SER A 93 14.86 6.50 6.00
N ASN A 94 15.78 6.74 6.94
CA ASN A 94 16.85 7.72 6.77
C ASN A 94 17.77 7.37 5.59
N MET A 95 18.08 6.09 5.42
CA MET A 95 18.99 5.62 4.38
C MET A 95 18.32 5.64 3.00
N ILE A 96 17.07 5.19 2.91
CA ILE A 96 16.27 5.23 1.68
C ILE A 96 16.04 6.69 1.26
N THR A 97 15.62 7.55 2.20
CA THR A 97 15.37 8.97 1.93
C THR A 97 16.64 9.65 1.40
N LYS A 98 17.80 9.41 2.03
CA LYS A 98 19.06 9.96 1.57
C LYS A 98 19.45 9.47 0.17
N ALA A 99 19.31 8.18 -0.11
CA ALA A 99 19.61 7.61 -1.42
C ALA A 99 18.72 8.21 -2.53
N CYS A 100 17.43 8.37 -2.26
CA CYS A 100 16.48 8.94 -3.21
C CYS A 100 16.64 10.47 -3.38
N GLN A 101 17.05 11.20 -2.33
CA GLN A 101 17.26 12.65 -2.39
C GLN A 101 18.33 13.04 -3.42
N GLU A 102 19.43 12.29 -3.50
CA GLU A 102 20.50 12.52 -4.49
C GLU A 102 20.04 12.22 -5.94
N LEU A 103 18.98 11.44 -6.11
CA LEU A 103 18.31 11.19 -7.39
C LEU A 103 17.13 12.14 -7.66
N ASP A 104 16.86 13.06 -6.73
CA ASP A 104 15.70 13.97 -6.77
C ASP A 104 14.37 13.19 -6.91
N ILE A 105 14.26 12.05 -6.24
CA ILE A 105 13.04 11.23 -6.19
C ILE A 105 12.47 11.31 -4.76
N PRO A 106 11.21 11.74 -4.58
CA PRO A 106 10.54 11.69 -3.29
C PRO A 106 10.48 10.26 -2.74
N ALA A 107 11.07 10.03 -1.57
CA ALA A 107 10.90 8.81 -0.81
C ALA A 107 9.73 8.96 0.15
N GLN A 108 8.84 7.97 0.20
CA GLN A 108 7.63 8.03 1.00
C GLN A 108 7.45 6.77 1.81
N ALA A 109 7.47 6.90 3.13
CA ALA A 109 7.12 5.79 4.01
C ALA A 109 5.63 5.49 3.85
N SER A 110 5.30 4.25 3.46
CA SER A 110 3.95 3.88 3.09
C SER A 110 3.70 2.40 3.37
N ARG A 111 2.45 2.09 3.74
CA ARG A 111 1.93 0.73 3.83
C ARG A 111 1.26 0.26 2.52
N ARG A 112 1.19 1.13 1.51
CA ARG A 112 0.68 0.83 0.17
C ARG A 112 1.76 0.19 -0.73
N THR A 113 2.42 -0.85 -0.25
CA THR A 113 3.46 -1.58 -0.97
C THR A 113 2.98 -2.99 -1.34
N TYR A 114 1.83 -3.06 -2.02
CA TYR A 114 1.08 -4.31 -2.22
C TYR A 114 1.81 -5.25 -3.18
N THR A 115 2.35 -4.73 -4.28
CA THR A 115 3.06 -5.52 -5.29
C THR A 115 4.36 -6.07 -4.72
N LEU A 116 5.08 -5.25 -3.97
CA LEU A 116 6.32 -5.61 -3.29
C LEU A 116 6.09 -6.66 -2.23
N GLU A 117 5.03 -6.55 -1.43
CA GLU A 117 4.70 -7.57 -0.43
C GLU A 117 4.40 -8.91 -1.11
N LYS A 118 3.54 -8.92 -2.14
CA LYS A 118 3.23 -10.15 -2.89
C LYS A 118 4.50 -10.78 -3.47
N TRP A 119 5.40 -9.94 -4.01
CA TRP A 119 6.67 -10.40 -4.55
C TRP A 119 7.63 -10.93 -3.47
N LEU A 120 7.70 -10.27 -2.30
CA LEU A 120 8.47 -10.74 -1.15
C LEU A 120 7.96 -12.09 -0.64
N GLN A 121 6.64 -12.26 -0.51
CA GLN A 121 6.02 -13.53 -0.11
C GLN A 121 6.33 -14.65 -1.11
N GLN A 122 6.22 -14.38 -2.41
CA GLN A 122 6.61 -15.32 -3.46
C GLN A 122 8.10 -15.69 -3.34
N ARG A 123 8.99 -14.72 -3.14
CA ARG A 123 10.42 -15.00 -2.99
C ARG A 123 10.73 -15.80 -1.73
N MET A 124 10.05 -15.55 -0.62
CA MET A 124 10.17 -16.33 0.62
C MET A 124 9.75 -17.79 0.46
N LYS A 125 8.76 -18.06 -0.40
CA LYS A 125 8.29 -19.41 -0.67
C LYS A 125 9.14 -20.13 -1.73
N ASP A 126 9.43 -19.45 -2.84
CA ASP A 126 9.87 -20.11 -4.07
C ASP A 126 11.33 -19.80 -4.44
N PHE A 127 11.93 -18.73 -3.90
CA PHE A 127 13.27 -18.28 -4.30
C PHE A 127 14.34 -18.46 -3.22
N TYR A 128 14.16 -17.89 -2.03
CA TYR A 128 15.18 -17.92 -0.97
C TYR A 128 15.47 -19.33 -0.42
N PRO A 129 14.49 -20.24 -0.27
CA PRO A 129 14.76 -21.61 0.20
C PRO A 129 15.72 -22.39 -0.71
N HIS A 130 15.84 -22.01 -1.98
CA HIS A 130 16.73 -22.62 -2.96
C HIS A 130 18.11 -21.95 -3.02
N GLN A 131 18.36 -20.92 -2.21
CA GLN A 131 19.65 -20.21 -2.18
C GLN A 131 20.65 -20.91 -1.25
N ARG A 132 21.92 -20.88 -1.65
CA ARG A 132 23.01 -21.35 -0.80
C ARG A 132 23.09 -20.49 0.46
N GLY A 133 23.16 -21.13 1.63
CA GLY A 133 23.23 -20.43 2.92
C GLY A 133 21.88 -20.00 3.48
N TYR A 134 20.76 -20.47 2.92
CA TYR A 134 19.42 -20.22 3.46
C TYR A 134 19.28 -20.69 4.92
N GLN A 135 18.65 -19.86 5.75
CA GLN A 135 18.40 -20.11 7.17
C GLN A 135 16.90 -20.02 7.43
N ALA A 136 16.24 -21.18 7.59
CA ALA A 136 14.79 -21.25 7.80
C ALA A 136 14.33 -20.45 9.04
N ASP A 137 15.09 -20.54 10.15
CA ASP A 137 14.77 -19.86 11.40
C ASP A 137 14.85 -18.32 11.28
N ALA A 138 15.69 -17.82 10.36
CA ALA A 138 15.82 -16.39 10.11
C ALA A 138 14.67 -15.84 9.25
N ALA A 139 13.99 -16.68 8.47
CA ALA A 139 12.91 -16.28 7.58
C ALA A 139 11.70 -15.70 8.35
N THR A 140 11.42 -16.23 9.55
CA THR A 140 10.34 -15.76 10.43
C THR A 140 10.60 -14.34 10.96
N SER A 141 11.86 -13.94 11.08
CA SER A 141 12.27 -12.61 11.56
C SER A 141 12.39 -11.55 10.45
N ALA A 142 12.22 -11.95 9.18
CA ALA A 142 12.39 -11.05 8.03
C ALA A 142 11.23 -10.04 7.87
N PHE A 143 10.10 -10.29 8.54
CA PHE A 143 8.92 -9.42 8.56
C PHE A 143 8.90 -8.58 9.85
N VAL A 144 9.78 -7.57 9.93
CA VAL A 144 9.72 -6.62 11.04
C VAL A 144 8.60 -5.62 10.76
N ARG A 145 7.56 -5.65 11.59
CA ARG A 145 6.50 -4.65 11.61
C ARG A 145 6.51 -3.84 12.89
N TYR A 146 5.75 -2.77 12.83
CA TYR A 146 5.83 -1.65 13.74
C TYR A 146 4.48 -1.42 14.38
N GLN A 147 4.49 -1.14 15.67
CA GLN A 147 3.26 -0.86 16.41
C GLN A 147 2.58 0.39 15.83
N SER A 148 1.28 0.26 15.56
CA SER A 148 0.41 1.39 15.27
C SER A 148 0.49 2.40 16.40
N GLN A 149 0.46 3.68 16.05
CA GLN A 149 0.40 4.74 17.04
C GLN A 149 -0.97 4.74 17.71
N THR A 150 -1.06 5.36 18.89
CA THR A 150 -2.34 5.62 19.54
C THR A 150 -3.23 6.44 18.61
N PRO A 151 -4.47 6.00 18.32
CA PRO A 151 -5.35 6.71 17.41
C PRO A 151 -5.64 8.15 17.85
N GLN A 152 -5.54 9.08 16.91
CA GLN A 152 -5.79 10.52 17.10
C GLN A 152 -7.12 10.95 16.46
N LEU A 153 -7.66 12.11 16.84
CA LEU A 153 -8.81 12.67 16.14
C LEU A 153 -8.42 13.11 14.72
N LEU A 154 -9.37 13.02 13.79
CA LEU A 154 -9.18 13.59 12.45
C LEU A 154 -8.87 15.09 12.54
N PRO A 155 -7.88 15.59 11.77
CA PRO A 155 -7.66 17.02 11.60
C PRO A 155 -8.89 17.73 11.04
N ASP A 156 -9.05 19.02 11.33
CA ASP A 156 -10.20 19.84 10.88
C ASP A 156 -10.45 19.78 9.36
N ALA A 157 -9.38 19.65 8.58
CA ALA A 157 -9.44 19.53 7.13
C ALA A 157 -10.17 18.26 6.66
N LEU A 158 -10.19 17.21 7.49
CA LEU A 158 -10.78 15.90 7.21
C LEU A 158 -12.10 15.66 7.96
N GLN A 159 -12.59 16.67 8.68
CA GLN A 159 -13.89 16.58 9.35
C GLN A 159 -15.03 16.55 8.33
N TYR A 160 -16.01 15.70 8.62
CA TYR A 160 -17.14 15.40 7.75
C TYR A 160 -18.45 15.30 8.53
N GLU A 161 -19.57 15.27 7.81
CA GLU A 161 -20.91 15.38 8.38
C GLU A 161 -21.53 14.01 8.63
N GLN A 162 -21.42 13.08 7.67
CA GLN A 162 -22.01 11.76 7.75
C GLN A 162 -21.09 10.70 7.13
N TRP A 163 -21.35 9.43 7.45
CA TRP A 163 -20.65 8.30 6.86
C TRP A 163 -21.58 7.09 6.83
N ALA A 164 -21.27 6.12 5.97
CA ALA A 164 -22.01 4.87 5.86
C ALA A 164 -21.11 3.70 5.47
N PHE A 165 -21.46 2.50 5.92
CA PHE A 165 -20.91 1.26 5.37
C PHE A 165 -21.62 0.92 4.06
N VAL A 166 -20.86 0.51 3.07
CA VAL A 166 -21.35 0.08 1.76
C VAL A 166 -20.60 -1.15 1.29
N SER A 167 -21.12 -1.81 0.26
CA SER A 167 -20.40 -2.89 -0.39
C SER A 167 -20.72 -2.97 -1.86
N LEU A 168 -19.70 -3.17 -2.67
CA LEU A 168 -19.77 -3.38 -4.12
C LEU A 168 -19.30 -4.80 -4.44
N ALA A 169 -19.81 -5.38 -5.53
CA ALA A 169 -19.23 -6.61 -6.07
C ALA A 169 -17.86 -6.30 -6.69
N ALA A 170 -16.92 -7.25 -6.65
CA ALA A 170 -15.59 -7.08 -7.24
C ALA A 170 -15.67 -6.76 -8.75
N GLU A 171 -16.63 -7.36 -9.45
CA GLU A 171 -16.87 -7.09 -10.87
C GLU A 171 -17.23 -5.65 -11.19
N ALA A 172 -17.86 -4.91 -10.26
CA ALA A 172 -18.21 -3.51 -10.50
C ALA A 172 -16.96 -2.62 -10.71
N PHE A 173 -15.80 -3.03 -10.19
CA PHE A 173 -14.56 -2.26 -10.31
C PHE A 173 -13.90 -2.39 -11.70
N THR A 174 -14.38 -3.28 -12.58
CA THR A 174 -13.90 -3.34 -13.97
C THR A 174 -14.32 -2.08 -14.74
N GLU A 175 -15.48 -1.52 -14.38
CA GLU A 175 -16.06 -0.29 -14.94
C GLU A 175 -15.61 0.96 -14.15
N MET A 176 -14.68 0.83 -13.19
CA MET A 176 -14.24 1.95 -12.35
C MET A 176 -13.58 3.09 -13.17
N ASP A 177 -13.02 2.78 -14.33
CA ASP A 177 -12.50 3.80 -15.25
C ASP A 177 -13.61 4.70 -15.86
N GLU A 178 -14.87 4.26 -15.79
CA GLU A 178 -16.06 5.03 -16.23
C GLU A 178 -16.65 5.89 -15.10
N TRP A 179 -16.22 5.69 -13.85
CA TRP A 179 -16.73 6.46 -12.71
C TRP A 179 -16.14 7.87 -12.71
N GLU A 180 -16.98 8.87 -12.45
CA GLU A 180 -16.52 10.24 -12.24
C GLU A 180 -15.85 10.37 -10.85
N ILE A 181 -14.53 10.21 -10.83
CA ILE A 181 -13.67 10.34 -9.63
C ILE A 181 -12.68 11.49 -9.81
N GLU A 182 -12.75 12.51 -8.94
CA GLU A 182 -11.79 13.64 -8.99
C GLU A 182 -10.42 13.28 -8.38
N PHE A 183 -10.42 12.63 -7.21
CA PHE A 183 -9.21 12.21 -6.50
C PHE A 183 -9.26 10.71 -6.20
N GLY A 184 -8.17 10.00 -6.42
CA GLY A 184 -8.18 8.58 -6.09
C GLY A 184 -6.88 7.85 -6.41
N GLU A 185 -6.82 6.63 -5.92
CA GLU A 185 -5.80 5.67 -6.30
C GLU A 185 -6.40 4.27 -6.21
N ALA A 186 -6.22 3.50 -7.28
CA ALA A 186 -6.75 2.15 -7.42
C ALA A 186 -5.63 1.16 -7.76
N PHE A 187 -5.99 -0.11 -7.80
CA PHE A 187 -5.12 -1.18 -8.26
C PHE A 187 -5.97 -2.31 -8.85
N PRO A 188 -5.40 -3.19 -9.70
CA PRO A 188 -6.13 -4.29 -10.28
C PRO A 188 -6.56 -5.32 -9.23
N LEU A 189 -7.87 -5.58 -9.14
CA LEU A 189 -8.40 -6.62 -8.24
C LEU A 189 -7.95 -8.03 -8.62
N SER A 190 -7.53 -8.24 -9.88
CA SER A 190 -6.93 -9.48 -10.36
C SER A 190 -5.68 -9.88 -9.57
N MET A 191 -5.03 -8.95 -8.87
CA MET A 191 -3.92 -9.23 -7.96
C MET A 191 -4.30 -10.15 -6.80
N PHE A 192 -5.58 -10.25 -6.44
CA PHE A 192 -6.04 -10.91 -5.22
C PHE A 192 -6.90 -12.16 -5.47
N GLU A 193 -7.00 -12.62 -6.72
CA GLU A 193 -7.73 -13.85 -7.09
C GLU A 193 -9.18 -13.89 -6.55
N LEU A 194 -9.84 -12.73 -6.54
CA LEU A 194 -11.21 -12.58 -6.04
C LEU A 194 -12.22 -13.04 -7.10
N ALA A 195 -13.27 -13.75 -6.66
CA ALA A 195 -14.39 -14.06 -7.54
C ALA A 195 -15.20 -12.78 -7.86
N PRO A 196 -15.79 -12.65 -9.07
CA PRO A 196 -16.54 -11.45 -9.51
C PRO A 196 -17.60 -10.96 -8.51
N GLU A 197 -18.33 -11.88 -7.89
CA GLU A 197 -19.40 -11.63 -6.92
C GLU A 197 -18.90 -11.31 -5.50
N THR A 198 -17.58 -11.40 -5.27
CA THR A 198 -16.99 -11.14 -3.95
C THR A 198 -17.33 -9.72 -3.52
N ARG A 199 -17.92 -9.59 -2.34
CA ARG A 199 -18.27 -8.30 -1.75
C ARG A 199 -17.03 -7.57 -1.26
N ILE A 200 -16.66 -6.50 -1.94
CA ILE A 200 -15.66 -5.53 -1.48
C ILE A 200 -16.38 -4.54 -0.55
N PRO A 201 -16.09 -4.53 0.75
CA PRO A 201 -16.71 -3.59 1.66
C PRO A 201 -16.03 -2.21 1.54
N GLY A 202 -16.77 -1.16 1.88
CA GLY A 202 -16.24 0.19 1.89
C GLY A 202 -16.91 1.09 2.92
N ILE A 203 -16.32 2.25 3.12
CA ILE A 203 -16.92 3.36 3.85
C ILE A 203 -17.07 4.53 2.88
N ILE A 204 -18.25 5.14 2.85
CA ILE A 204 -18.46 6.43 2.19
C ILE A 204 -18.56 7.49 3.26
N ILE A 205 -17.82 8.58 3.09
CA ILE A 205 -17.92 9.81 3.86
C ILE A 205 -18.72 10.83 3.03
N PHE A 206 -19.65 11.51 3.68
CA PHE A 206 -20.45 12.56 3.08
C PHE A 206 -20.09 13.92 3.66
N SER A 207 -19.82 14.87 2.77
CA SER A 207 -19.55 16.25 3.18
C SER A 207 -20.00 17.28 2.17
N ALA A 208 -20.58 18.39 2.63
CA ALA A 208 -20.85 19.54 1.76
C ALA A 208 -19.56 20.11 1.14
N ARG A 209 -18.39 19.79 1.70
CA ARG A 209 -17.05 20.16 1.22
C ARG A 209 -16.29 18.96 0.64
N ALA A 210 -16.98 18.04 -0.03
CA ALA A 210 -16.41 16.79 -0.54
C ALA A 210 -15.12 16.98 -1.36
N THR A 211 -15.11 17.87 -2.36
CA THR A 211 -13.91 18.13 -3.20
C THR A 211 -12.72 18.64 -2.38
N PRO A 212 -12.84 19.71 -1.56
CA PRO A 212 -11.75 20.09 -0.65
C PRO A 212 -11.29 18.98 0.28
N LEU A 213 -12.22 18.22 0.86
CA LEU A 213 -11.90 17.11 1.76
C LEU A 213 -11.10 16.01 1.03
N ALA A 214 -11.55 15.61 -0.16
CA ALA A 214 -10.86 14.63 -0.99
C ALA A 214 -9.48 15.10 -1.45
N GLY A 215 -9.34 16.39 -1.78
CA GLY A 215 -8.05 17.02 -2.07
C GLY A 215 -7.08 16.94 -0.89
N TRP A 216 -7.54 17.23 0.33
CA TRP A 216 -6.73 17.04 1.54
C TRP A 216 -6.35 15.58 1.78
N MET A 217 -7.30 14.64 1.61
CA MET A 217 -7.03 13.21 1.73
C MET A 217 -6.02 12.71 0.69
N SER A 218 -6.00 13.28 -0.52
CA SER A 218 -5.04 12.91 -1.56
C SER A 218 -3.58 13.21 -1.20
N GLY A 219 -3.36 14.16 -0.27
CA GLY A 219 -2.04 14.44 0.30
C GLY A 219 -1.58 13.41 1.35
N LEU A 220 -2.46 12.50 1.78
CA LEU A 220 -2.15 11.45 2.73
C LEU A 220 -1.85 10.13 2.02
N GLU A 221 -0.96 9.34 2.60
CA GLU A 221 -0.78 7.95 2.19
C GLU A 221 -1.83 7.07 2.88
N LEU A 222 -3.03 6.98 2.32
CA LEU A 222 -4.10 6.16 2.89
C LEU A 222 -3.73 4.68 2.85
N ALA A 223 -3.56 4.06 4.00
CA ALA A 223 -3.15 2.67 4.11
C ALA A 223 -4.38 1.75 4.10
N PHE A 224 -5.21 1.83 5.15
CA PHE A 224 -6.40 0.99 5.28
C PHE A 224 -7.35 1.53 6.34
N VAL A 225 -8.57 1.00 6.36
CA VAL A 225 -9.58 1.23 7.38
C VAL A 225 -9.81 -0.05 8.17
N GLN A 226 -9.87 0.02 9.49
CA GLN A 226 -10.07 -1.13 10.36
C GLN A 226 -11.02 -0.84 11.53
N LEU A 227 -11.65 -1.88 12.07
CA LEU A 227 -12.42 -1.80 13.30
C LEU A 227 -11.50 -1.95 14.52
N ASP A 228 -11.40 -0.91 15.34
CA ASP A 228 -10.88 -0.98 16.71
C ASP A 228 -11.99 -1.47 17.64
N SER A 229 -11.83 -2.68 18.16
CA SER A 229 -12.74 -3.29 19.14
C SER A 229 -12.50 -2.84 20.58
N GLY A 230 -11.74 -1.75 20.77
CA GLY A 230 -11.61 -1.07 22.06
C GLY A 230 -12.95 -0.63 22.66
N LYS A 231 -12.89 -0.03 23.85
CA LYS A 231 -14.08 0.49 24.55
C LYS A 231 -13.95 2.01 24.69
N PRO A 232 -14.72 2.83 23.93
CA PRO A 232 -15.73 2.44 22.94
C PRO A 232 -15.13 1.96 21.60
N PRO A 233 -15.87 1.12 20.84
CA PRO A 233 -15.42 0.64 19.53
C PRO A 233 -15.46 1.75 18.48
N ARG A 234 -14.53 1.72 17.53
CA ARG A 234 -14.30 2.79 16.56
C ARG A 234 -13.84 2.25 15.21
N MET A 235 -14.14 2.95 14.13
CA MET A 235 -13.44 2.77 12.86
C MET A 235 -12.20 3.64 12.85
N LEU A 236 -11.06 3.06 12.47
CA LEU A 236 -9.79 3.76 12.33
C LEU A 236 -9.41 3.89 10.86
N LEU A 237 -8.90 5.05 10.47
CA LEU A 237 -8.19 5.27 9.22
C LEU A 237 -6.69 5.27 9.51
N GLU A 238 -6.00 4.32 8.91
CA GLU A 238 -4.56 4.17 8.99
C GLU A 238 -3.91 4.87 7.79
N THR A 239 -2.90 5.69 8.03
CA THR A 239 -2.18 6.43 6.98
C THR A 239 -0.66 6.35 7.17
N GLY A 240 0.09 6.72 6.13
CA GLY A 240 1.54 6.81 6.18
C GLY A 240 2.19 5.51 6.64
N ALA A 241 3.16 5.66 7.53
CA ALA A 241 3.93 4.54 8.06
C ALA A 241 3.29 3.92 9.31
N SER A 242 2.54 4.71 10.10
CA SER A 242 1.98 4.25 11.39
C SER A 242 0.91 5.16 12.00
N GLU A 243 0.57 6.25 11.32
CA GLU A 243 -0.41 7.21 11.76
C GLU A 243 -1.80 6.56 11.78
N SER A 244 -2.52 6.76 12.86
CA SER A 244 -3.84 6.17 13.09
C SER A 244 -4.81 7.27 13.49
N TRP A 245 -5.94 7.35 12.80
CA TRP A 245 -6.96 8.37 12.97
C TRP A 245 -8.30 7.72 13.31
N ILE A 246 -9.02 8.27 14.29
CA ILE A 246 -10.40 7.89 14.58
C ILE A 246 -11.25 8.43 13.44
N LEU A 247 -11.61 7.54 12.52
CA LEU A 247 -12.47 7.84 11.40
C LEU A 247 -13.88 8.06 11.90
N ALA A 248 -14.48 7.03 12.51
CA ALA A 248 -15.83 7.09 13.05
C ALA A 248 -15.94 6.45 14.43
N ASN A 249 -16.77 7.02 15.30
CA ASN A 249 -17.13 6.41 16.58
C ASN A 249 -18.37 5.54 16.41
N ILE A 250 -18.34 4.32 16.95
CA ILE A 250 -19.48 3.40 16.95
C ILE A 250 -20.29 3.65 18.22
N LYS A 251 -21.53 4.12 18.04
CA LYS A 251 -22.36 4.64 19.14
C LYS A 251 -23.37 3.62 19.67
N ASP A 252 -23.70 2.61 18.87
CA ASP A 252 -24.78 1.66 19.16
C ASP A 252 -24.45 0.25 18.63
N ALA A 253 -25.24 -0.73 19.07
CA ALA A 253 -25.03 -2.14 18.74
C ALA A 253 -25.30 -2.49 17.27
N GLN A 254 -26.17 -1.75 16.59
CA GLN A 254 -26.47 -1.96 15.17
C GLN A 254 -25.27 -1.54 14.33
N THR A 255 -24.74 -0.33 14.55
CA THR A 255 -23.53 0.16 13.88
C THR A 255 -22.32 -0.75 14.18
N LEU A 256 -22.23 -1.31 15.39
CA LEU A 256 -21.18 -2.29 15.71
C LEU A 256 -21.31 -3.58 14.88
N ALA A 257 -22.53 -4.10 14.69
CA ALA A 257 -22.77 -5.27 13.87
C ALA A 257 -22.40 -5.02 12.40
N GLU A 258 -22.68 -3.83 11.88
CA GLU A 258 -22.25 -3.43 10.53
C GLU A 258 -20.73 -3.33 10.41
N ALA A 259 -20.04 -2.77 11.40
CA ALA A 259 -18.58 -2.69 11.43
C ALA A 259 -17.91 -4.09 11.49
N GLN A 260 -18.52 -5.02 12.22
CA GLN A 260 -18.11 -6.42 12.23
C GLN A 260 -18.37 -7.09 10.86
N GLY A 261 -19.49 -6.77 10.22
CA GLY A 261 -19.81 -7.17 8.85
C GLY A 261 -18.78 -6.67 7.84
N PHE A 262 -18.40 -5.40 7.91
CA PHE A 262 -17.31 -4.79 7.14
C PHE A 262 -16.00 -5.57 7.33
N SER A 263 -15.62 -5.85 8.57
CA SER A 263 -14.38 -6.57 8.90
C SER A 263 -14.39 -8.01 8.35
N SER A 264 -15.54 -8.70 8.45
CA SER A 264 -15.72 -10.07 7.92
C SER A 264 -15.68 -10.09 6.39
N ALA A 265 -16.37 -9.16 5.72
CA ALA A 265 -16.33 -9.02 4.27
C ALA A 265 -14.91 -8.70 3.78
N LYS A 266 -14.21 -7.81 4.48
CA LYS A 266 -12.82 -7.45 4.20
C LYS A 266 -11.90 -8.67 4.30
N GLN A 267 -12.13 -9.57 5.27
CA GLN A 267 -11.41 -10.85 5.36
C GLN A 267 -11.65 -11.77 4.15
N LYS A 268 -12.89 -11.87 3.68
CA LYS A 268 -13.24 -12.67 2.49
C LYS A 268 -12.66 -12.06 1.21
N ALA A 269 -12.56 -10.74 1.15
CA ALA A 269 -11.99 -9.98 0.04
C ALA A 269 -10.46 -9.83 0.10
N GLN A 270 -9.73 -10.74 0.75
CA GLN A 270 -8.25 -10.67 0.86
C GLN A 270 -7.74 -9.32 1.41
N GLN A 271 -8.48 -8.75 2.36
CA GLN A 271 -8.29 -7.43 2.95
C GLN A 271 -8.52 -6.22 2.04
N VAL A 272 -8.98 -6.44 0.82
CA VAL A 272 -9.36 -5.36 -0.08
C VAL A 272 -10.66 -4.72 0.39
N HIS A 273 -10.66 -3.39 0.38
CA HIS A 273 -11.79 -2.54 0.76
C HIS A 273 -11.59 -1.16 0.12
N PHE A 274 -12.56 -0.26 0.26
CA PHE A 274 -12.42 1.10 -0.25
C PHE A 274 -12.88 2.17 0.74
N LEU A 275 -12.39 3.39 0.50
CA LEU A 275 -12.85 4.62 1.15
C LEU A 275 -13.25 5.59 0.05
N ALA A 276 -14.47 6.14 0.15
CA ALA A 276 -14.98 7.09 -0.82
C ALA A 276 -15.50 8.36 -0.14
N VAL A 277 -15.53 9.45 -0.90
CA VAL A 277 -16.01 10.77 -0.47
C VAL A 277 -17.02 11.27 -1.48
N GLN A 278 -18.21 11.62 -1.01
CA GLN A 278 -19.29 12.18 -1.81
C GLN A 278 -19.87 13.44 -1.17
N SER A 279 -20.54 14.26 -1.96
CA SER A 279 -21.20 15.47 -1.46
C SER A 279 -22.47 15.14 -0.67
N THR A 280 -23.26 14.17 -1.15
CA THR A 280 -24.50 13.70 -0.54
C THR A 280 -24.69 12.20 -0.75
N PRO A 281 -25.58 11.53 0.01
CA PRO A 281 -25.92 10.12 -0.19
C PRO A 281 -26.55 9.77 -1.55
N THR A 282 -27.01 10.77 -2.30
CA THR A 282 -27.64 10.58 -3.63
C THR A 282 -26.73 11.04 -4.77
N SER A 283 -25.47 11.38 -4.48
CA SER A 283 -24.49 11.77 -5.50
C SER A 283 -24.16 10.57 -6.38
N GLU A 284 -24.15 10.77 -7.69
CA GLU A 284 -23.71 9.76 -8.67
C GLU A 284 -22.20 9.87 -8.96
N THR A 285 -21.54 10.91 -8.46
CA THR A 285 -20.10 11.16 -8.63
C THR A 285 -19.35 11.03 -7.31
N PHE A 286 -18.04 10.79 -7.39
CA PHE A 286 -17.12 10.71 -6.26
C PHE A 286 -16.14 11.88 -6.28
N ALA A 287 -16.11 12.68 -5.22
CA ALA A 287 -15.01 13.61 -5.02
C ALA A 287 -13.71 12.84 -4.74
N GLY A 288 -13.79 11.71 -4.03
CA GLY A 288 -12.64 10.89 -3.70
C GLY A 288 -12.98 9.40 -3.73
N PHE A 289 -12.09 8.57 -4.28
CA PHE A 289 -12.22 7.12 -4.21
C PHE A 289 -10.85 6.44 -4.13
N TRP A 290 -10.59 5.71 -3.05
CA TRP A 290 -9.36 4.96 -2.85
C TRP A 290 -9.67 3.49 -2.62
N LEU A 291 -9.10 2.64 -3.47
CA LEU A 291 -9.02 1.22 -3.23
C LEU A 291 -7.82 0.95 -2.31
N LEU A 292 -8.05 0.19 -1.25
CA LEU A 292 -7.13 -0.03 -0.15
C LEU A 292 -6.98 -1.53 0.11
N GLN A 293 -5.80 -1.94 0.58
CA GLN A 293 -5.60 -3.29 1.10
C GLN A 293 -4.90 -3.20 2.45
N GLU A 294 -5.48 -3.86 3.46
CA GLU A 294 -4.71 -4.12 4.67
C GLU A 294 -3.79 -5.31 4.43
N VAL A 295 -2.49 -5.04 4.28
CA VAL A 295 -1.52 -6.12 4.15
C VAL A 295 -1.45 -6.86 5.48
N LYS A 296 -1.94 -8.11 5.54
CA LYS A 296 -1.91 -8.91 6.78
C LYS A 296 -0.48 -9.21 7.22
N GLU A 297 -0.34 -9.29 8.53
CA GLU A 297 0.83 -9.80 9.24
C GLU A 297 0.69 -11.33 9.22
N ASN A 298 1.59 -12.04 8.56
CA ASN A 298 1.72 -13.50 8.72
C ASN A 298 2.85 -13.80 9.69
#